data_AF-A0A0H3PZN1-F1
#
_entry.id   AF-A0A0H3PZN1-F1
#
_cell.length_a   1.000
_cell.length_b   1.000
_cell.length_c   1.000
_cell.angle_alpha   90.00
_cell.angle_beta   90.00
_cell.angle_gamma   90.00
#
_symmetry.space_group_name_H-M   'P 1'
#
loop_
_entity.id
_entity.type
_entity.pdbx_description
1 polymer ?
#
loop_
_entity_poly.entity_id
_entity_poly.type
_entity_poly.pdbx_seq_one_letter_code
_entity_poly.pdbx_strand_id
1 'polypeptide(L)' 'MSLENAPDDVKLAVDLIVLLEENQIPARTVLRALDIVKRDYEKKLQSDEASQSE' A
#
# COMPACT_ATOMS: atom_id res chain seq x y z
N MET A 1 13.02 -11.45 16.34
CA MET A 1 13.59 -10.81 15.14
C MET A 1 12.78 -9.56 14.91
N SER A 2 13.40 -8.39 15.07
CA SER A 2 12.65 -7.15 15.22
C SER A 2 12.34 -6.49 13.89
N LEU A 3 11.07 -6.13 13.70
CA LEU A 3 10.57 -5.25 12.62
C LEU A 3 11.14 -3.83 12.70
N GLU A 4 11.81 -3.46 13.80
CA GLU A 4 12.36 -2.12 14.05
C GLU A 4 13.34 -1.64 12.96
N ASN A 5 14.11 -2.57 12.36
CA ASN A 5 15.08 -2.27 11.29
C ASN A 5 14.56 -2.53 9.87
N ALA A 6 13.29 -2.89 9.71
CA ALA A 6 12.72 -3.14 8.38
C ALA A 6 12.53 -1.81 7.62
N PRO A 7 12.62 -1.83 6.27
CA PRO A 7 12.21 -0.71 5.43
C PRO A 7 10.77 -0.27 5.71
N ASP A 8 10.48 1.02 5.51
CA ASP A 8 9.17 1.59 5.82
C ASP A 8 8.04 0.94 5.00
N ASP A 9 8.31 0.55 3.75
CA ASP A 9 7.37 -0.19 2.90
C ASP A 9 7.03 -1.58 3.48
N VAL A 10 8.01 -2.27 4.06
CA VAL A 10 7.81 -3.58 4.70
C VAL A 10 7.00 -3.43 5.98
N LYS A 11 7.32 -2.43 6.82
CA LYS A 11 6.56 -2.14 8.04
C LYS A 11 5.09 -1.83 7.72
N LEU A 12 4.87 -0.94 6.75
CA LEU A 12 3.53 -0.57 6.30
C LEU A 12 2.75 -1.78 5.77
N ALA A 13 3.40 -2.65 4.98
CA ALA A 13 2.76 -3.86 4.48
C ALA A 13 2.33 -4.80 5.62
N VAL A 14 3.17 -4.96 6.65
CA VAL A 14 2.84 -5.78 7.83
C VAL A 14 1.66 -5.19 8.60
N ASP A 15 1.67 -3.88 8.87
CA ASP A 15 0.57 -3.20 9.58
C ASP A 15 -0.75 -3.33 8.80
N LEU A 16 -0.70 -3.19 7.46
CA LEU A 16 -1.88 -3.40 6.61
C LEU A 16 -2.40 -4.83 6.68
N ILE A 17 -1.52 -5.83 6.67
CA ILE A 17 -1.94 -7.24 6.74
C ILE A 17 -2.66 -7.50 8.07
N VAL A 18 -2.07 -7.06 9.20
CA VAL A 18 -2.68 -7.21 10.53
C VAL A 18 -4.07 -6.58 10.55
N LEU A 19 -4.22 -5.34 10.08
CA LEU A 19 -5.51 -4.65 10.04
C LEU A 19 -6.54 -5.42 9.20
N LEU A 20 -6.15 -5.95 8.05
CA LEU A 20 -7.05 -6.68 7.16
C LEU A 20 -7.46 -8.05 7.73
N GLU A 21 -6.55 -8.71 8.44
CA GLU A 21 -6.83 -9.96 9.16
C GLU A 21 -7.78 -9.74 10.33
N GLU A 22 -7.57 -8.68 11.13
CA GLU A 22 -8.47 -8.30 12.24
C GLU A 22 -9.89 -8.02 11.76
N ASN A 23 -10.03 -7.43 10.57
CA ASN A 23 -11.31 -7.18 9.93
C ASN A 23 -11.88 -8.41 9.18
N GLN A 24 -11.19 -9.55 9.22
CA GLN A 24 -11.57 -10.80 8.56
C GLN A 24 -11.88 -10.63 7.06
N ILE A 25 -11.14 -9.73 6.38
CA ILE A 25 -11.38 -9.45 4.97
C ILE A 25 -10.84 -10.61 4.12
N PRO A 26 -11.63 -11.20 3.21
CA PRO A 26 -11.15 -12.28 2.35
C PRO A 26 -9.96 -11.82 1.48
N ALA A 27 -8.91 -12.63 1.40
CA ALA A 27 -7.71 -12.33 0.62
C ALA A 27 -8.00 -11.93 -0.84
N ARG A 28 -9.01 -12.55 -1.47
CA ARG A 28 -9.46 -12.17 -2.84
C ARG A 28 -9.99 -10.75 -2.92
N THR A 29 -10.65 -10.26 -1.89
CA THR A 29 -11.14 -8.87 -1.81
C THR A 29 -9.98 -7.93 -1.53
N VAL A 30 -9.09 -8.28 -0.61
CA VAL A 30 -7.85 -7.54 -0.34
C VAL A 30 -7.04 -7.31 -1.62
N LEU A 31 -6.74 -8.37 -2.36
CA LEU A 31 -5.92 -8.27 -3.58
C LEU A 31 -6.54 -7.36 -4.63
N ARG A 32 -7.86 -7.39 -4.82
CA ARG A 32 -8.56 -6.48 -5.73
C ARG A 32 -8.50 -5.03 -5.24
N ALA A 33 -8.65 -4.80 -3.95
CA ALA A 33 -8.54 -3.46 -3.35
C ALA A 33 -7.11 -2.91 -3.48
N LEU A 34 -6.09 -3.73 -3.22
CA LEU A 34 -4.68 -3.34 -3.36
C LEU A 34 -4.32 -2.96 -4.80
N ASP A 35 -4.88 -3.64 -5.81
CA ASP A 35 -4.69 -3.26 -7.22
C ASP A 35 -5.30 -1.87 -7.52
N ILE A 36 -6.47 -1.57 -6.96
CA ILE A 36 -7.08 -0.23 -7.08
C ILE A 36 -6.21 0.83 -6.39
N VAL A 37 -5.77 0.57 -5.15
CA VAL A 37 -4.90 1.48 -4.38
C VAL A 37 -3.59 1.71 -5.13
N LYS A 38 -2.95 0.65 -5.63
CA LYS A 38 -1.72 0.75 -6.43
C LYS A 38 -1.92 1.70 -7.61
N ARG A 39 -2.97 1.49 -8.42
CA ARG A 39 -3.28 2.36 -9.56
C ARG A 39 -3.53 3.81 -9.17
N ASP A 40 -4.13 4.07 -8.00
CA ASP A 40 -4.35 5.43 -7.50
C ASP A 40 -3.03 6.13 -7.18
N TYR A 41 -2.11 5.45 -6.50
CA TYR A 41 -0.79 5.99 -6.19
C TYR A 41 0.09 6.15 -7.45
N GLU A 42 0.01 5.22 -8.41
CA GLU A 42 0.68 5.37 -9.71
C GLU A 42 0.20 6.64 -10.44
N LYS A 43 -1.10 6.92 -10.43
CA LYS A 43 -1.66 8.16 -11.01
C LYS A 43 -1.21 9.41 -10.26
N LYS A 44 -1.15 9.35 -8.93
CA LYS A 44 -0.67 10.46 -8.09
C LYS A 44 0.79 10.78 -8.41
N LEU A 45 1.65 9.77 -8.51
CA LEU A 45 3.05 9.96 -8.92
C LEU A 45 3.15 10.61 -10.30
N GLN A 46 2.38 10.14 -11.28
CA GLN A 46 2.35 10.74 -12.62
C GLN A 46 1.86 12.20 -12.60
N SER A 47 0.90 12.52 -11.73
CA SER A 47 0.38 13.88 -11.58
C SER A 47 1.37 14.81 -10.86
N ASP A 48 2.11 14.29 -9.89
CA ASP A 48 3.19 15.00 -9.18
C ASP A 48 4.37 15.28 -10.12
N GLU A 49 4.77 14.29 -10.94
CA GLU A 49 5.80 14.45 -11.97
C GLU A 49 5.40 15.47 -13.04
N ALA A 50 4.13 15.44 -13.49
CA ALA A 50 3.62 16.44 -14.44
C ALA A 50 3.64 17.86 -13.85
N SER A 51 3.30 18.01 -12.56
CA SER A 51 3.27 19.30 -11.86
C SER A 51 4.67 19.86 -11.53
N GLN A 52 5.71 19.03 -11.52
CA GLN A 52 7.11 19.46 -11.33
C GLN A 52 7.82 19.85 -12.63
N SER A 53 7.20 19.58 -13.78
CA SER A 53 7.74 19.88 -15.11
C SER A 53 7.18 21.14 -15.77
N GLU A 54 6.36 21.92 -15.04
CA GLU A 54 5.77 23.21 -15.49
C GLU A 54 6.35 24.42 -14.76
#